data_AF-A0A2S0KSP4-F1
#
_entry.id   AF-A0A2S0KSP4-F1
#
_cell.length_a   1.000
_cell.length_b   1.000
_cell.length_c   1.000
_cell.angle_alpha   90.00
_cell.angle_beta   90.00
_cell.angle_gamma   90.00
#
_symmetry.space_group_name_H-M   'P 1'
#
loop_
_entity.id
_entity.type
_entity.pdbx_description
1 polymer ?
#
loop_
_entity_poly.entity_id
_entity_poly.type
_entity_poly.pdbx_seq_one_letter_code
_entity_poly.pdbx_strand_id
1 'polypeptide(L)'
;MRHSKKSKTASLMIHTQRRVLQRYGCWLEKRAIEELAAMCRRGEFFCHLGRQSLTRSKIVVKQNGRLFPLIYDKKRHCIITVLTMEMLSASEQAEVMAAGYSA
;
A
#
# COMPACT_ATOMS: atom_id res chain seq x y z
N MET A 1 19.42 9.07 23.27
CA MET A 1 18.19 8.26 23.44
C MET A 1 17.97 7.39 22.21
N ARG A 2 18.16 6.06 22.32
CA ARG A 2 17.86 5.12 21.23
C ARG A 2 16.34 4.94 21.17
N HIS A 3 15.65 5.68 20.30
CA HIS A 3 14.25 5.36 19.99
C HIS A 3 14.19 3.93 19.46
N SER A 4 13.65 3.03 20.29
CA SER A 4 13.44 1.62 19.97
C SER A 4 12.73 1.50 18.62
N LYS A 5 13.40 0.88 17.63
CA LYS A 5 12.84 0.62 16.29
C LYS A 5 11.46 -0.05 16.36
N LYS A 6 11.15 -0.79 17.45
CA LYS A 6 9.85 -1.43 17.69
C LYS A 6 8.69 -0.43 17.72
N SER A 7 8.90 0.79 18.26
CA SER A 7 7.83 1.80 18.34
C SER A 7 7.41 2.30 16.96
N LYS A 8 8.37 2.52 16.05
CA LYS A 8 8.07 3.09 14.72
C LYS A 8 7.28 2.14 13.83
N THR A 9 7.57 0.83 13.88
CA THR A 9 6.83 -0.17 13.11
C THR A 9 5.40 -0.33 13.62
N ALA A 10 5.20 -0.36 14.95
CA ALA A 10 3.87 -0.42 15.54
C ALA A 10 3.04 0.84 15.22
N SER A 11 3.63 2.03 15.35
CA SER A 11 2.97 3.28 14.95
C SER A 11 2.60 3.30 13.47
N LEU A 12 3.44 2.75 12.60
CA LEU A 12 3.15 2.66 11.17
C LEU A 12 2.02 1.68 10.86
N MET A 13 1.98 0.54 11.56
CA MET A 13 0.86 -0.41 11.45
C MET A 13 -0.47 0.25 11.82
N ILE A 14 -0.52 0.92 12.98
CA ILE A 14 -1.71 1.65 13.44
C ILE A 14 -2.08 2.76 12.44
N HIS A 15 -1.09 3.49 11.92
CA HIS A 15 -1.32 4.51 10.90
C HIS A 15 -1.97 3.91 9.65
N THR A 16 -1.44 2.80 9.15
CA THR A 16 -1.97 2.11 7.97
C THR A 16 -3.39 1.62 8.21
N GLN A 17 -3.68 0.97 9.34
CA GLN A 17 -5.04 0.55 9.71
C GLN A 17 -6.01 1.73 9.74
N ARG A 18 -5.62 2.84 10.38
CA ARG A 18 -6.44 4.06 10.42
C ARG A 18 -6.70 4.62 9.02
N ARG A 19 -5.71 4.62 8.13
CA ARG A 19 -5.88 5.08 6.76
C ARG A 19 -6.79 4.19 5.95
N VAL A 20 -6.71 2.87 6.12
CA VAL A 20 -7.63 1.94 5.47
C VAL A 20 -9.06 2.20 5.94
N LEU A 21 -9.29 2.32 7.25
CA LEU A 21 -10.61 2.63 7.80
C LEU A 21 -11.19 3.92 7.21
N GLN A 22 -10.40 4.99 7.21
CA GLN A 22 -10.82 6.30 6.69
C GLN A 22 -11.15 6.29 5.19
N ARG A 23 -10.45 5.46 4.40
CA ARG A 23 -10.52 5.50 2.93
C ARG A 23 -11.47 4.46 2.34
N TYR A 24 -11.62 3.33 3.01
CA TYR A 24 -12.33 2.18 2.48
C TYR A 24 -13.53 1.77 3.34
N GLY A 25 -13.74 2.43 4.47
CA GLY A 25 -14.83 2.15 5.42
C GLY A 25 -14.70 0.80 6.12
N CYS A 26 -13.56 0.11 5.99
CA CYS A 26 -13.34 -1.20 6.58
C CYS A 26 -12.06 -1.24 7.42
N TRP A 27 -12.05 -2.12 8.41
CA TRP A 27 -10.86 -2.40 9.18
C TRP A 27 -10.10 -3.56 8.56
N LEU A 28 -8.83 -3.35 8.20
CA LEU A 28 -7.94 -4.46 7.88
C LEU A 28 -7.21 -4.93 9.13
N GLU A 29 -7.28 -6.23 9.38
CA GLU A 29 -6.49 -6.85 10.43
C GLU A 29 -5.00 -6.67 10.14
N LYS A 30 -4.21 -6.66 11.23
CA LYS A 30 -2.75 -6.59 11.16
C LYS A 30 -2.19 -7.63 10.18
N ARG A 31 -2.69 -8.86 10.23
CA ARG A 31 -2.27 -9.97 9.35
C ARG A 31 -2.52 -9.66 7.87
N ALA A 32 -3.64 -9.02 7.53
CA ALA A 32 -3.94 -8.64 6.16
C ALA A 32 -2.98 -7.56 5.63
N ILE A 33 -2.63 -6.58 6.48
CA ILE A 33 -1.64 -5.55 6.12
C ILE A 33 -0.24 -6.14 5.97
N GLU A 34 0.13 -7.07 6.86
CA GLU A 34 1.38 -7.82 6.75
C GLU A 34 1.44 -8.64 5.46
N GLU A 35 0.33 -9.27 5.07
CA GLU A 35 0.23 -9.99 3.80
C GLU A 35 0.36 -9.04 2.60
N LEU A 36 -0.33 -7.89 2.60
CA LEU A 36 -0.16 -6.88 1.56
C LEU A 36 1.31 -6.46 1.45
N ALA A 37 1.99 -6.22 2.57
CA ALA A 37 3.41 -5.87 2.58
C ALA A 37 4.32 -7.02 2.09
N ALA A 38 3.95 -8.27 2.38
CA ALA A 38 4.63 -9.46 1.91
C ALA A 38 4.48 -9.64 0.39
N MET A 39 3.27 -9.48 -0.15
CA MET A 39 3.01 -9.46 -1.59
C MET A 39 3.88 -8.40 -2.30
N CYS A 40 3.92 -7.18 -1.75
CA CYS A 40 4.79 -6.11 -2.26
C CYS A 40 6.28 -6.51 -2.25
N ARG A 41 6.73 -7.20 -1.19
CA ARG A 41 8.11 -7.68 -1.07
C ARG A 41 8.44 -8.76 -2.10
N ARG A 42 7.49 -9.66 -2.39
CA ARG A 42 7.62 -10.74 -3.38
C ARG A 42 7.48 -10.24 -4.82
N GLY A 43 7.03 -9.00 -5.02
CA GLY A 43 6.74 -8.46 -6.36
C GLY A 43 5.37 -8.84 -6.89
N GLU A 44 4.49 -9.37 -6.04
CA GLU A 44 3.13 -9.81 -6.35
C GLU A 44 2.15 -8.63 -6.24
N PHE A 45 2.39 -7.56 -6.99
CA PHE A 45 1.48 -6.42 -7.07
C PHE A 45 0.79 -6.40 -8.43
N PHE A 46 -0.42 -5.87 -8.46
CA PHE A 46 -1.26 -5.75 -9.65
C PHE A 46 -0.67 -4.78 -10.67
N CYS A 47 -0.17 -3.63 -10.21
CA CYS A 47 0.42 -2.61 -11.08
C CYS A 47 1.49 -1.80 -10.33
N HIS A 48 2.56 -1.41 -11.02
CA HIS A 48 3.60 -0.51 -10.48
C HIS A 48 3.49 0.87 -11.15
N LEU A 49 2.98 1.83 -10.39
CA LEU A 49 2.68 3.20 -10.86
C LEU A 49 3.90 4.12 -10.88
N GLY A 50 5.04 3.66 -10.35
CA GLY A 50 6.30 4.40 -10.40
C GLY A 50 6.96 4.62 -9.05
N ARG A 51 8.15 5.22 -9.12
CA ARG A 51 8.98 5.51 -7.94
C ARG A 51 8.64 6.89 -7.39
N GLN A 52 8.43 6.95 -6.07
CA GLN A 52 8.27 8.20 -5.32
C GLN A 52 9.61 8.70 -4.77
N SER A 53 10.55 7.78 -4.51
CA SER A 53 11.92 8.09 -4.13
C SER A 53 12.84 6.89 -4.42
N LEU A 54 14.11 6.99 -4.02
CA LEU A 54 15.06 5.88 -4.14
C LEU A 54 14.54 4.58 -3.49
N THR A 55 13.86 4.69 -2.35
CA THR A 55 13.38 3.55 -1.55
C THR A 55 11.86 3.38 -1.53
N ARG A 56 11.09 4.30 -2.13
CA ARG A 56 9.63 4.26 -2.10
C ARG A 56 9.05 4.15 -3.49
N SER A 57 8.08 3.27 -3.65
CA SER A 57 7.30 3.11 -4.88
C SER A 57 5.81 3.22 -4.58
N LYS A 58 5.07 3.77 -5.54
CA LYS A 58 3.62 3.71 -5.56
C LYS A 58 3.24 2.47 -6.38
N ILE A 59 2.47 1.58 -5.77
CA ILE A 59 2.06 0.31 -6.38
C ILE A 59 0.61 0.03 -6.03
N VAL A 60 -0.03 -0.86 -6.78
CA VAL A 60 -1.39 -1.31 -6.53
C VAL A 60 -1.34 -2.81 -6.25
N VAL A 61 -1.94 -3.23 -5.14
CA VAL A 61 -2.09 -4.65 -4.80
C VAL A 61 -3.56 -5.02 -4.93
N LYS A 62 -3.85 -6.18 -5.55
CA LYS A 62 -5.20 -6.73 -5.61
C LYS A 62 -5.33 -7.84 -4.56
N GLN A 63 -6.27 -7.69 -3.63
CA GLN A 63 -6.54 -8.70 -2.59
C GLN A 63 -8.05 -8.83 -2.41
N ASN A 64 -8.56 -10.06 -2.44
CA ASN A 64 -9.99 -10.37 -2.32
C ASN A 64 -10.86 -9.54 -3.29
N GLY A 65 -10.42 -9.41 -4.54
CA GLY A 65 -11.12 -8.63 -5.57
C GLY A 65 -10.99 -7.10 -5.44
N ARG A 66 -10.46 -6.58 -4.35
CA ARG A 66 -10.29 -5.13 -4.11
C ARG A 66 -8.89 -4.65 -4.47
N LEU A 67 -8.81 -3.44 -5.02
CA LEU A 67 -7.55 -2.77 -5.29
C LEU A 67 -7.12 -1.86 -4.14
N PHE A 68 -5.84 -1.98 -3.78
CA PHE A 68 -5.17 -1.19 -2.76
C PHE A 68 -3.97 -0.46 -3.38
N PRO A 69 -4.18 0.73 -3.97
CA PRO A 69 -3.08 1.62 -4.26
C PRO A 69 -2.38 2.00 -2.95
N LEU A 70 -1.05 1.93 -2.91
CA LEU A 70 -0.29 2.16 -1.68
C LEU A 70 1.12 2.64 -1.98
N ILE A 71 1.73 3.24 -0.96
CA ILE A 71 3.15 3.61 -0.98
C ILE A 71 3.92 2.56 -0.18
N TYR A 72 4.84 1.89 -0.84
CA TYR A 72 5.67 0.84 -0.25
C TYR A 72 7.13 1.30 -0.11
N ASP A 73 7.71 1.11 1.08
CA ASP A 73 9.14 1.33 1.32
C ASP A 73 9.90 0.01 1.17
N LYS A 74 10.65 -0.15 0.08
CA LYS A 74 11.38 -1.38 -0.23
C LYS A 74 12.59 -1.64 0.67
N LYS A 75 13.12 -0.61 1.34
CA LYS A 75 14.26 -0.78 2.27
C LYS A 75 13.79 -1.33 3.61
N ARG A 76 12.60 -0.91 4.05
CA ARG A 76 12.01 -1.34 5.33
C ARG A 76 10.97 -2.45 5.20
N HIS A 77 10.62 -2.81 3.97
CA HIS A 77 9.58 -3.78 3.63
C HIS A 77 8.26 -3.50 4.33
N CYS A 78 7.79 -2.25 4.28
CA CYS A 78 6.56 -1.84 4.94
C CYS A 78 5.71 -0.90 4.07
N ILE A 79 4.40 -0.95 4.31
CA ILE A 79 3.44 -0.01 3.73
C ILE A 79 3.50 1.29 4.52
N ILE A 80 3.77 2.39 3.83
CA ILE A 80 3.79 3.73 4.42
C ILE A 80 2.36 4.28 4.56
N THR A 81 1.54 4.10 3.52
CA THR A 81 0.14 4.52 3.51
C THR A 81 -0.60 3.81 2.37
N VAL A 82 -1.92 3.64 2.48
CA VAL A 82 -2.80 3.04 1.44
C VAL A 82 -3.72 4.12 0.90
N LEU A 83 -3.70 4.43 -0.38
CA LEU A 83 -4.46 5.48 -1.06
C LEU A 83 -5.81 4.94 -1.59
N THR A 84 -6.71 5.81 -2.07
CA THR A 84 -7.86 5.40 -2.89
C THR A 84 -7.53 5.55 -4.38
N MET A 85 -8.36 4.98 -5.26
CA MET A 85 -8.24 5.16 -6.71
C MET A 85 -8.36 6.64 -7.12
N GLU A 86 -9.26 7.39 -6.49
CA GLU A 86 -9.45 8.83 -6.72
C GLU A 86 -8.23 9.68 -6.36
N MET A 87 -7.36 9.18 -5.48
CA MET A 87 -6.10 9.83 -5.11
C MET A 87 -4.97 9.59 -6.12
N LEU A 88 -5.21 8.77 -7.15
CA LEU A 88 -4.28 8.56 -8.26
C LEU A 88 -4.50 9.63 -9.32
N SER A 89 -3.41 10.04 -9.98
CA SER A 89 -3.51 10.89 -11.17
C SER A 89 -4.24 10.18 -12.31
N ALA A 90 -4.77 10.92 -13.28
CA ALA A 90 -5.48 10.33 -14.42
C ALA A 90 -4.64 9.30 -15.19
N SER A 91 -3.34 9.55 -15.37
CA SER A 91 -2.42 8.61 -16.01
C SER A 91 -2.24 7.33 -15.18
N GLU A 92 -2.09 7.46 -13.86
CA GLU A 92 -1.98 6.31 -12.96
C GLU A 92 -3.29 5.50 -12.94
N GLN A 93 -4.45 6.14 -12.97
CA GLN A 93 -5.73 5.43 -13.09
C GLN A 93 -5.81 4.66 -14.40
N ALA A 94 -5.41 5.27 -15.52
CA ALA A 94 -5.37 4.62 -16.83
C ALA A 94 -4.43 3.39 -16.84
N GLU A 95 -3.27 3.46 -16.19
CA GLU A 95 -2.36 2.31 -16.04
C GLU A 95 -3.01 1.16 -15.26
N VAL A 96 -3.78 1.46 -14.21
CA VAL A 96 -4.51 0.44 -13.45
C VAL A 96 -5.63 -0.18 -14.28
N MET A 97 -6.37 0.62 -15.06
CA MET A 97 -7.40 0.10 -15.97
C MET A 97 -6.78 -0.80 -17.05
N ALA A 98 -5.66 -0.36 -17.65
CA ALA A 98 -4.93 -1.12 -18.68
C ALA A 98 -4.36 -2.44 -18.14
N ALA A 99 -4.00 -2.50 -16.85
CA ALA A 99 -3.57 -3.74 -16.19
C ALA A 99 -4.72 -4.76 -15.97
N GLY A 100 -5.95 -4.44 -16.39
CA GLY A 100 -7.11 -5.34 -16.32
C GLY A 100 -8.02 -5.10 -15.12
N TYR A 101 -8.16 -3.85 -14.68
CA TYR A 101 -9.19 -3.50 -13.70
C TYR A 101 -10.53 -3.29 -14.41
N SER A 102 -11.42 -4.28 -14.30
CA SER A 102 -12.84 -4.10 -14.58
C SER A 102 -13.51 -3.61 -13.30
N ALA A 103 -14.10 -2.41 -13.35
CA ALA A 103 -14.83 -1.80 -12.24
C ALA A 103 -16.04 -2.63 -11.81
#